data_AF-A0A2S5GBT3-F1
#
_entry.id   AF-A0A2S5GBT3-F1
#
_cell.length_a   1.000
_cell.length_b   1.000
_cell.length_c   1.000
_cell.angle_alpha   90.00
_cell.angle_beta   90.00
_cell.angle_gamma   90.00
#
_symmetry.space_group_name_H-M   'P 1'
#
loop_
_entity.id
_entity.type
_entity.pdbx_description
1 polymer ?
#
loop_
_entity_poly.entity_id
_entity_poly.type
_entity_poly.pdbx_seq_one_letter_code
_entity_poly.pdbx_strand_id
1 'polypeptide(L)'
;MNTLIENLLMLLILLLILSPYIAISVYQSRKYKHTEKVDKGSEVTYYKLSYRRKFIRSLWILLFTLIIIFLYHLYSSIDIERYIFIIAVIILYPIVQLAYTFSRWKNGNA
;
A
#
# COMPACT_ATOMS: atom_id res chain seq x y z
N MET A 1 8.62 -14.93 27.47
CA MET A 1 8.99 -13.56 27.07
C MET A 1 7.74 -12.69 27.18
N ASN A 2 7.83 -11.43 27.63
CA ASN A 2 6.63 -10.62 27.87
C ASN A 2 5.93 -10.34 26.52
N THR A 3 4.63 -10.62 26.41
CA THR A 3 3.83 -10.40 25.19
C THR A 3 3.89 -8.95 24.70
N LEU A 4 4.03 -8.00 25.63
CA LEU A 4 4.25 -6.58 25.32
C LEU A 4 5.59 -6.35 24.59
N ILE A 5 6.66 -7.03 25.00
CA ILE A 5 7.98 -6.89 24.38
C ILE A 5 7.97 -7.50 22.98
N GLU A 6 7.33 -8.67 22.80
CA GLU A 6 7.17 -9.29 21.48
C GLU A 6 6.43 -8.38 20.49
N ASN A 7 5.32 -7.78 20.92
CA ASN A 7 4.53 -6.88 20.10
C ASN A 7 5.31 -5.61 19.74
N LEU A 8 6.09 -5.06 20.70
CA LEU A 8 6.96 -3.92 20.45
C LEU A 8 8.05 -4.24 19.43
N LEU A 9 8.71 -5.39 19.56
CA LEU A 9 9.74 -5.86 18.62
C LEU A 9 9.17 -6.07 17.22
N MET A 10 8.00 -6.70 17.13
CA MET A 10 7.29 -6.90 15.86
C MET A 10 6.97 -5.57 15.16
N LEU A 11 6.50 -4.57 15.91
CA LEU A 11 6.23 -3.23 15.38
C LEU A 11 7.49 -2.54 14.88
N LEU A 12 8.59 -2.62 15.63
CA LEU A 12 9.88 -2.03 15.22
C LEU A 12 10.41 -2.66 13.92
N ILE A 13 10.31 -3.99 13.79
CA ILE A 13 10.69 -4.70 12.56
C ILE A 13 9.82 -4.25 11.38
N LEU A 14 8.50 -4.13 11.58
CA LEU A 14 7.58 -3.67 10.54
C LEU A 14 7.93 -2.24 10.08
N LEU A 15 8.18 -1.32 11.02
CA LEU A 15 8.55 0.05 10.71
C LEU A 15 9.91 0.13 9.98
N LEU A 16 10.87 -0.70 10.36
CA LEU A 16 12.16 -0.80 9.70
C LEU A 16 11.99 -1.18 8.22
N ILE A 17 11.14 -2.17 7.92
CA ILE A 17 10.87 -2.66 6.56
C ILE A 17 10.07 -1.63 5.73
N LEU A 18 9.11 -0.95 6.33
CA LEU A 18 8.29 0.06 5.65
C LEU A 18 9.06 1.35 5.34
N SER A 19 10.06 1.71 6.16
CA SER A 19 10.79 2.96 6.02
C SER A 19 11.49 3.15 4.66
N PRO A 20 12.27 2.19 4.10
CA PRO A 20 12.88 2.36 2.78
C PRO A 20 11.83 2.43 1.67
N TYR A 21 10.74 1.65 1.78
CA TYR A 21 9.65 1.69 0.81
C TYR A 21 9.02 3.09 0.74
N ILE A 22 8.73 3.69 1.90
CA ILE A 22 8.19 5.06 1.99
C ILE A 22 9.20 6.08 1.46
N ALA A 23 10.49 5.95 1.80
CA ALA A 23 11.52 6.88 1.31
C ALA A 23 11.62 6.87 -0.22
N ILE A 24 11.63 5.69 -0.84
CA ILE A 24 11.66 5.51 -2.29
C ILE A 24 10.39 6.08 -2.94
N SER A 25 9.23 5.87 -2.32
CA SER A 25 7.95 6.36 -2.80
C SER A 25 7.91 7.90 -2.78
N VAL A 26 8.34 8.52 -1.68
CA VAL A 26 8.46 9.98 -1.54
C VAL A 26 9.45 10.56 -2.56
N TYR A 27 10.61 9.93 -2.73
CA TYR A 27 11.61 10.37 -3.71
C TYR A 27 11.03 10.41 -5.12
N GLN A 28 10.40 9.32 -5.57
CA GLN A 28 9.77 9.27 -6.89
C GLN A 28 8.61 10.25 -7.02
N SER A 29 7.81 10.44 -5.97
CA SER A 29 6.71 11.42 -5.95
C SER A 29 7.20 12.83 -6.23
N ARG A 30 8.38 13.20 -5.70
CA ARG A 30 8.98 14.51 -5.94
C ARG A 30 9.59 14.60 -7.34
N LYS A 31 10.35 13.58 -7.75
CA LYS A 31 11.02 13.53 -9.06
C LYS A 31 10.03 13.64 -10.23
N TYR A 32 8.87 12.98 -10.13
CA TYR A 32 7.88 12.89 -11.21
C TYR A 32 6.65 13.79 -10.98
N LYS A 33 6.75 14.80 -10.11
CA LYS A 33 5.63 15.71 -9.82
C LYS A 33 5.21 16.51 -11.05
N HIS A 34 6.19 17.01 -11.81
CA HIS A 34 5.99 17.89 -12.97
C HIS A 34 6.07 17.17 -14.31
N THR A 35 6.23 15.84 -14.32
CA THR A 35 6.26 15.07 -15.56
C THR A 35 4.84 14.77 -16.02
N GLU A 36 4.62 14.84 -17.33
CA GLU A 36 3.37 14.42 -17.96
C GLU A 36 2.99 13.01 -17.52
N LYS A 37 1.69 12.83 -17.26
CA LYS A 37 1.14 11.55 -16.84
C LYS A 37 0.81 10.73 -18.07
N VAL A 38 1.28 9.49 -18.05
CA VAL A 38 1.01 8.54 -19.12
C VAL A 38 -0.32 7.84 -18.80
N ASP A 39 -1.28 7.86 -19.72
CA ASP A 39 -2.55 7.10 -19.61
C ASP A 39 -2.65 5.88 -20.54
N LYS A 40 -1.88 5.85 -21.64
CA LYS A 40 -1.83 4.71 -22.59
C LYS A 40 -0.39 4.22 -22.79
N GLY A 41 -0.22 2.96 -23.19
CA GLY A 41 1.11 2.34 -23.37
C GLY A 41 1.74 1.82 -22.06
N SER A 42 2.94 1.26 -22.17
CA SER A 42 3.70 0.70 -21.05
C SER A 42 4.40 1.80 -20.25
N GLU A 43 4.09 1.91 -18.96
CA GLU A 43 4.84 2.76 -18.03
C GLU A 43 4.98 1.99 -16.70
N VAL A 44 6.22 1.72 -16.32
CA VAL A 44 6.55 0.94 -15.12
C VAL A 44 6.57 1.85 -13.89
N THR A 45 6.96 3.11 -14.08
CA THR A 45 7.12 4.07 -12.99
C THR A 45 5.76 4.49 -12.46
N TYR A 46 5.43 4.05 -11.25
CA TYR A 46 4.13 4.32 -10.64
C TYR A 46 3.77 5.80 -10.67
N TYR A 47 4.72 6.69 -10.36
CA TYR A 47 4.45 8.13 -10.26
C TYR A 47 4.20 8.83 -11.60
N LYS A 48 4.62 8.25 -12.72
CA LYS A 48 4.36 8.75 -14.07
C LYS A 48 3.00 8.28 -14.63
N LEU A 49 2.34 7.34 -13.98
CA LEU A 49 0.99 6.91 -14.38
C LEU A 49 -0.06 8.01 -14.11
N SER A 50 -1.05 8.07 -14.99
CA SER A 50 -2.30 8.82 -14.77
C SER A 50 -3.00 8.35 -13.49
N TYR A 51 -3.78 9.24 -12.86
CA TYR A 51 -4.49 8.90 -11.63
C TYR A 51 -5.51 7.78 -11.83
N ARG A 52 -6.12 7.69 -13.02
CA ARG A 52 -7.01 6.59 -13.40
C ARG A 52 -6.31 5.24 -13.37
N ARG A 53 -5.12 5.13 -13.99
CA ARG A 53 -4.36 3.87 -14.00
C ARG A 53 -3.83 3.51 -12.62
N LYS A 54 -3.42 4.52 -11.84
CA LYS A 54 -3.05 4.32 -10.42
C LYS A 54 -4.21 3.75 -9.62
N PHE A 55 -5.42 4.29 -9.79
CA PHE A 55 -6.62 3.80 -9.12
C PHE A 55 -6.90 2.32 -9.46
N ILE A 56 -6.96 1.97 -10.75
CA ILE A 56 -7.20 0.58 -11.19
C ILE A 56 -6.13 -0.35 -10.64
N ARG A 57 -4.85 0.05 -10.69
CA ARG A 57 -3.75 -0.75 -10.14
C ARG A 57 -3.85 -0.92 -8.63
N SER A 58 -4.17 0.13 -7.89
CA SER A 58 -4.39 0.07 -6.45
C SER A 58 -5.57 -0.83 -6.08
N LEU A 59 -6.62 -0.87 -6.91
CA LEU A 59 -7.77 -1.76 -6.72
C LEU A 59 -7.35 -3.23 -6.88
N TRP A 60 -6.63 -3.56 -7.95
CA TRP A 60 -6.10 -4.92 -8.15
C TRP A 60 -5.16 -5.33 -7.02
N ILE A 61 -4.26 -4.45 -6.59
CA ILE A 61 -3.37 -4.73 -5.45
C ILE A 61 -4.19 -5.02 -4.19
N LEU A 62 -5.22 -4.22 -3.89
CA LEU A 62 -6.09 -4.46 -2.73
C LEU A 62 -6.75 -5.84 -2.81
N LEU A 63 -7.29 -6.23 -3.98
CA LEU A 63 -7.91 -7.54 -4.17
C LEU A 63 -6.90 -8.69 -3.97
N PHE A 64 -5.70 -8.60 -4.54
CA PHE A 64 -4.65 -9.59 -4.31
C PHE A 64 -4.21 -9.64 -2.85
N THR A 65 -4.10 -8.50 -2.18
CA THR A 65 -3.77 -8.43 -0.76
C THR A 65 -4.83 -9.14 0.09
N LEU A 66 -6.13 -8.97 -0.20
CA LEU A 66 -7.19 -9.68 0.50
C LEU A 66 -7.10 -11.21 0.30
N ILE A 67 -6.79 -11.67 -0.92
CA ILE A 67 -6.59 -13.09 -1.21
C ILE A 67 -5.40 -13.65 -0.41
N ILE A 68 -4.27 -12.94 -0.37
CA ILE A 68 -3.09 -13.37 0.39
C ILE A 68 -3.39 -13.42 1.88
N ILE A 69 -4.10 -12.41 2.42
CA ILE A 69 -4.52 -12.37 3.82
C ILE A 69 -5.42 -13.55 4.15
N PHE A 70 -6.37 -13.88 3.26
CA PHE A 70 -7.26 -15.02 3.43
C PHE A 70 -6.51 -16.36 3.40
N LEU A 71 -5.62 -16.56 2.43
CA LEU A 71 -4.78 -17.75 2.38
C LEU A 71 -3.91 -17.87 3.64
N TYR A 72 -3.30 -16.76 4.07
CA TYR A 72 -2.50 -16.74 5.29
C TYR A 72 -3.31 -17.14 6.52
N HIS A 73 -4.59 -16.73 6.61
CA HIS A 73 -5.49 -17.15 7.69
C HIS A 73 -5.62 -18.67 7.79
N LEU A 74 -5.74 -19.35 6.65
CA LEU A 74 -5.98 -20.80 6.59
C LEU A 74 -4.78 -21.62 7.10
N TYR A 75 -3.56 -21.08 7.00
CA TYR A 75 -2.32 -21.81 7.32
C TYR A 75 -1.60 -21.28 8.56
N SER A 76 -2.01 -20.15 9.11
CA SER A 76 -1.33 -19.49 10.22
C SER A 76 -1.94 -19.88 11.57
N SER A 77 -1.08 -20.12 12.56
CA SER A 77 -1.46 -20.34 13.96
C SER A 77 -1.41 -19.06 14.80
N ILE A 78 -1.38 -17.89 14.17
CA ILE A 78 -1.32 -16.60 14.87
C ILE A 78 -2.63 -16.31 15.61
N ASP A 79 -2.49 -15.77 16.83
CA ASP A 79 -3.60 -15.29 17.65
C ASP A 79 -4.49 -14.29 16.89
N ILE A 80 -5.80 -14.42 17.03
CA ILE A 80 -6.77 -13.62 16.28
C ILE A 80 -6.61 -12.11 16.50
N GLU A 81 -6.22 -11.70 17.71
CA GLU A 81 -5.96 -10.29 18.06
C GLU A 81 -4.78 -9.71 17.27
N ARG A 82 -3.66 -10.45 17.18
CA ARG A 82 -2.48 -10.05 16.40
C ARG A 82 -2.81 -10.04 14.91
N TYR A 83 -3.61 -11.00 14.45
CA TYR A 83 -4.04 -11.10 13.06
C TYR A 83 -4.88 -9.89 12.62
N ILE A 84 -5.86 -9.47 13.43
CA ILE A 84 -6.69 -8.28 13.16
C ILE A 84 -5.82 -7.01 13.12
N PHE A 85 -4.89 -6.87 14.05
CA PHE A 85 -3.99 -5.71 14.09
C PHE A 85 -3.14 -5.59 12.80
N ILE A 86 -2.55 -6.70 12.35
CA ILE A 86 -1.74 -6.74 11.12
C ILE A 86 -2.59 -6.35 9.90
N ILE A 87 -3.80 -6.89 9.77
CA ILE A 87 -4.72 -6.56 8.67
C ILE A 87 -5.06 -5.06 8.67
N ALA A 88 -5.41 -4.51 9.82
CA ALA A 88 -5.77 -3.10 9.94
C ALA A 88 -4.64 -2.19 9.44
N VAL A 89 -3.39 -2.49 9.80
CA VAL A 89 -2.21 -1.74 9.34
C VAL A 89 -1.99 -1.90 7.84
N ILE A 90 -2.10 -3.11 7.30
CA ILE A 90 -1.85 -3.40 5.87
C ILE A 90 -2.91 -2.75 4.97
N ILE A 91 -4.18 -2.77 5.38
CA ILE A 91 -5.31 -2.29 4.56
C ILE A 91 -5.43 -0.76 4.59
N LEU A 92 -4.95 -0.09 5.64
CA LEU A 92 -5.09 1.36 5.77
C LEU A 92 -4.44 2.12 4.60
N TYR A 93 -3.22 1.74 4.24
CA TYR A 93 -2.48 2.38 3.14
C TYR A 93 -3.19 2.29 1.78
N PRO A 94 -3.58 1.11 1.26
CA PRO A 94 -4.26 1.01 -0.03
C PRO A 94 -5.63 1.69 -0.03
N ILE A 95 -6.36 1.74 1.08
CA ILE A 95 -7.61 2.52 1.18
C ILE A 95 -7.35 4.01 0.98
N VAL A 96 -6.38 4.58 1.71
CA VAL A 96 -6.02 5.99 1.57
C VAL A 96 -5.57 6.29 0.13
N GLN A 97 -4.77 5.39 -0.46
CA GLN A 97 -4.30 5.53 -1.84
C GLN A 97 -5.44 5.49 -2.86
N LEU A 98 -6.42 4.60 -2.67
CA LEU A 98 -7.60 4.50 -3.53
C LEU A 98 -8.44 5.77 -3.44
N ALA A 99 -8.72 6.26 -2.24
CA ALA A 99 -9.48 7.50 -2.04
C ALA A 99 -8.78 8.70 -2.71
N TYR A 100 -7.47 8.84 -2.51
CA TYR A 100 -6.67 9.91 -3.11
C TYR A 100 -6.68 9.84 -4.64
N THR A 101 -6.38 8.67 -5.20
CA THR A 101 -6.29 8.50 -6.67
C THR A 101 -7.64 8.66 -7.35
N PHE A 102 -8.73 8.19 -6.72
CA PHE A 102 -10.09 8.39 -7.19
C PHE A 102 -10.50 9.87 -7.20
N SER A 103 -10.25 10.58 -6.10
CA SER A 103 -10.55 12.02 -5.99
C SER A 103 -9.82 12.83 -7.06
N ARG A 104 -8.52 12.56 -7.25
CA ARG A 104 -7.69 13.24 -8.27
C ARG A 104 -8.16 12.93 -9.69
N TRP A 105 -8.54 11.68 -9.96
CA TRP A 105 -9.11 11.29 -11.26
C TRP A 105 -10.43 12.00 -11.55
N LYS A 106 -11.36 12.03 -10.58
CA LYS A 106 -12.67 12.68 -10.75
C LYS A 106 -12.56 14.20 -10.96
N ASN A 107 -11.58 14.85 -10.33
CA ASN A 107 -11.38 16.29 -10.43
C ASN A 107 -10.64 16.74 -11.72
N GLY A 108 -10.53 15.88 -12.74
CA GLY A 108 -9.96 16.25 -14.05
C GLY A 108 -8.44 16.43 -14.09
N ASN A 109 -7.72 16.13 -13.00
CA ASN A 109 -6.26 16.18 -12.96
C ASN A 109 -5.64 14.91 -13.56
N ALA A 110 -6.08 14.49 -14.75
CA ALA A 110 -5.69 13.22 -15.40
C ALA A 110 -4.18 13.08 -15.56
#